data_AF-A0A941LIJ8-F1
#
_entry.id   AF-A0A941LIJ8-F1
#
_cell.length_a   1.000
_cell.length_b   1.000
_cell.length_c   1.000
_cell.angle_alpha   90.00
_cell.angle_beta   90.00
_cell.angle_gamma   90.00
#
_symmetry.space_group_name_H-M   'P 1'
#
loop_
_entity.id
_entity.type
_entity.pdbx_description
1 polymer ?
#
loop_
_entity_poly.entity_id
_entity_poly.type
_entity_poly.pdbx_seq_one_letter_code
_entity_poly.pdbx_strand_id
1 'polypeptide(L)' 'MIANSAAAPRGTFVAIDVAKLVHEVLVEPPTGRRQRWRVGNCLPDFVALRDRLHAFQAPVLIGFE' A
#
# COMPACT_ATOMS: atom_id res chain seq x y z
N MET A 1 -19.91 1.23 -27.42
CA MET A 1 -18.90 2.18 -26.91
C MET A 1 -17.92 1.36 -26.11
N ILE A 2 -16.73 1.10 -26.66
CA ILE A 2 -15.75 0.17 -26.10
C ILE A 2 -15.07 0.94 -24.96
N ALA A 3 -15.33 0.58 -23.70
CA ALA A 3 -14.61 1.15 -22.59
C ALA A 3 -13.16 0.67 -22.72
N ASN A 4 -12.30 1.55 -23.23
CA ASN A 4 -10.86 1.37 -23.24
C ASN A 4 -10.43 1.35 -21.77
N SER A 5 -10.42 0.17 -21.16
CA SER A 5 -9.80 -0.07 -19.86
C SER A 5 -8.31 0.17 -20.06
N ALA A 6 -7.89 1.43 -19.99
CA ALA A 6 -6.50 1.82 -19.90
C ALA A 6 -5.93 0.94 -18.79
N ALA A 7 -5.03 0.03 -19.14
CA ALA A 7 -4.47 -0.92 -18.20
C ALA A 7 -3.97 -0.12 -17.01
N ALA A 8 -4.63 -0.29 -15.86
CA ALA A 8 -4.24 0.39 -14.63
C ALA A 8 -2.74 0.16 -14.46
N PRO A 9 -1.95 1.20 -14.13
CA PRO A 9 -0.52 1.03 -13.93
C PRO A 9 -0.32 -0.19 -13.01
N ARG A 10 0.52 -1.13 -13.46
CA ARG A 10 0.85 -2.37 -12.73
C ARG A 10 1.72 -2.05 -11.50
N GLY A 11 1.22 -1.18 -10.63
CA GLY A 11 1.83 -0.75 -9.38
C GLY A 11 1.27 -1.53 -8.20
N THR A 12 1.98 -1.44 -7.08
CA THR A 12 1.44 -1.85 -5.79
C THR A 12 0.65 -0.69 -5.22
N PHE A 13 -0.66 -0.85 -5.06
CA PHE A 13 -1.50 0.16 -4.40
C PHE A 13 -1.45 -0.04 -2.89
N VAL A 14 -1.32 1.06 -2.16
CA VAL A 14 -1.27 1.07 -0.70
C VAL A 14 -2.25 2.11 -0.19
N ALA A 15 -3.20 1.70 0.63
CA ALA A 15 -4.08 2.60 1.38
C ALA A 15 -3.68 2.57 2.86
N ILE A 16 -3.53 3.75 3.46
CA ILE A 16 -3.19 3.92 4.88
C ILE A 16 -4.32 4.68 5.56
N ASP A 17 -5.05 3.99 6.44
CA ASP A 17 -6.02 4.59 7.36
C ASP A 17 -5.29 5.04 8.62
N VAL A 18 -5.23 6.36 8.83
CA VAL A 18 -4.38 6.98 9.85
C VAL A 18 -5.12 7.09 11.19
N ALA A 19 -4.72 6.27 12.18
CA ALA A 19 -5.20 6.39 13.55
C ALA A 19 -4.11 6.84 14.55
N LYS A 20 -4.52 7.21 15.77
CA LYS A 20 -3.61 7.72 16.81
C LYS A 20 -2.59 6.70 17.33
N LEU A 21 -2.96 5.42 17.38
CA LEU A 21 -2.15 4.36 18.00
C LEU A 21 -1.67 3.31 16.99
N VAL A 22 -2.56 2.87 16.10
CA VAL A 22 -2.28 1.80 15.13
C VAL A 22 -2.96 2.13 13.81
N HIS A 23 -2.18 2.28 12.76
CA HIS A 23 -2.63 2.49 11.39
C HIS A 23 -2.98 1.15 10.74
N GLU A 24 -4.04 1.12 9.95
CA GLU A 24 -4.35 -0.01 9.08
C GLU A 24 -3.77 0.27 7.69
N VAL A 25 -2.94 -0.64 7.19
CA VAL A 25 -2.30 -0.53 5.88
C VAL A 25 -2.83 -1.64 5.00
N LEU A 26 -3.56 -1.30 3.94
CA LEU A 26 -4.01 -2.23 2.93
C LEU A 26 -3.07 -2.17 1.73
N VAL A 27 -2.53 -3.32 1.31
CA VAL A 27 -1.60 -3.43 0.19
C VAL A 27 -2.19 -4.33 -0.87
N GLU A 28 -2.26 -3.85 -2.11
CA GLU A 28 -2.68 -4.60 -3.29
C GLU A 28 -1.54 -4.64 -4.32
N PRO A 29 -0.74 -5.73 -4.34
CA PRO A 29 0.30 -5.93 -5.35
C PRO A 29 -0.33 -6.21 -6.74
N PRO A 30 0.44 -6.07 -7.82
CA PRO A 30 -0.02 -6.38 -9.18
C PRO A 30 -0.46 -7.85 -9.38
N THR A 31 -0.01 -8.74 -8.50
CA THR A 31 -0.38 -10.17 -8.49
C THR A 31 -1.78 -10.42 -7.93
N GLY A 32 -2.45 -9.39 -7.41
CA GLY A 32 -3.87 -9.40 -7.02
C GLY A 32 -4.17 -9.86 -5.60
N ARG A 33 -3.19 -10.41 -4.85
CA ARG A 33 -3.43 -10.83 -3.47
C ARG A 33 -3.29 -9.66 -2.50
N ARG A 34 -4.44 -9.14 -2.05
CA ARG A 34 -4.50 -8.11 -1.01
C ARG A 34 -3.93 -8.59 0.33
N GLN A 35 -3.25 -7.69 1.01
CA GLN A 35 -2.68 -7.90 2.34
C GLN A 35 -3.11 -6.75 3.25
N ARG A 36 -3.35 -7.05 4.53
CA ARG A 36 -3.63 -6.03 5.55
C ARG A 36 -2.57 -6.11 6.63
N TRP A 37 -1.97 -4.99 6.96
CA TRP A 37 -0.96 -4.85 8.00
C TRP A 37 -1.44 -3.85 9.04
N ARG A 38 -1.02 -4.05 10.29
CA ARG A 38 -1.20 -3.09 11.38
C ARG A 38 0.17 -2.48 11.68
N VAL A 39 0.25 -1.17 11.73
CA VAL A 39 1.50 -0.42 11.93
C VAL A 39 1.31 0.52 13.12
N GLY A 40 2.11 0.38 14.17
CA GLY A 40 2.03 1.28 15.31
C GLY A 40 2.46 2.69 14.94
N ASN A 41 1.94 3.68 15.67
CA ASN A 41 2.32 5.08 15.49
C ASN A 41 3.66 5.39 16.18
N CYS A 42 4.73 4.75 15.72
CA CYS A 42 6.08 4.96 16.23
C CYS A 42 7.14 4.82 15.12
N LEU A 43 8.29 5.46 15.30
CA LEU A 43 9.34 5.51 14.28
C LEU A 43 9.84 4.13 13.83
N PRO A 44 10.11 3.14 14.72
CA PRO A 44 10.54 1.82 14.29
C PRO A 44 9.54 1.13 13.35
N ASP A 45 8.24 1.26 13.64
CA ASP A 45 7.19 0.66 12.82
C ASP A 45 7.07 1.35 11.45
N PHE A 46 7.25 2.67 11.39
CA PHE A 46 7.32 3.40 10.12
C PHE A 46 8.55 3.03 9.29
N VAL A 47 9.70 2.81 9.92
CA VAL A 47 10.91 2.32 9.25
C VAL A 47 10.66 0.91 8.69
N ALA A 48 10.06 0.02 9.48
CA ALA A 48 9.72 -1.33 9.03
C ALA A 48 8.69 -1.31 7.87
N LEU A 49 7.69 -0.42 7.91
CA LEU A 49 6.74 -0.22 6.82
C LEU A 49 7.47 0.26 5.55
N ARG A 50 8.31 1.30 5.66
CA ARG A 50 9.10 1.84 4.55
C ARG A 50 9.95 0.75 3.89
N ASP A 51 10.67 -0.04 4.68
CA ASP A 51 11.57 -1.07 4.17
C ASP A 51 10.79 -2.19 3.45
N ARG A 52 9.61 -2.56 3.98
CA ARG A 52 8.69 -3.50 3.30
C ARG A 52 8.17 -2.93 1.99
N LEU A 53 7.81 -1.64 1.96
CA LEU A 53 7.31 -0.99 0.74
C LEU A 53 8.40 -0.88 -0.33
N HIS A 54 9.65 -0.59 0.05
CA HIS A 54 10.79 -0.58 -0.88
C HIS A 54 11.15 -1.96 -1.45
N ALA A 55 10.77 -3.04 -0.78
CA ALA A 55 11.00 -4.40 -1.29
C ALA A 55 10.09 -4.77 -2.47
N PHE A 56 9.05 -3.99 -2.77
CA PHE A 56 8.24 -4.22 -3.97
C PHE A 56 9.00 -3.82 -5.24
N GLN A 57 9.03 -4.73 -6.21
CA GLN A 57 9.61 -4.46 -7.54
C GLN A 57 8.77 -3.47 -8.36
N ALA A 58 7.46 -3.46 -8.15
CA ALA A 58 6.54 -2.55 -8.81
C ALA A 58 6.49 -1.20 -8.07
N PRO A 59 6.28 -0.08 -8.79
CA PRO A 59 6.08 1.23 -8.16
C PRO A 59 4.97 1.19 -7.11
N VAL A 60 5.23 1.77 -5.95
CA VAL A 60 4.25 1.88 -4.85
C VAL A 60 3.50 3.20 -4.97
N LEU A 61 2.17 3.13 -4.98
CA LEU A 61 1.26 4.28 -5.00
C LEU A 61 0.50 4.32 -3.68
N ILE A 62 0.72 5.37 -2.89
CA ILE A 62 0.16 5.50 -1.54
C ILE A 62 -1.00 6.51 -1.56
N GLY A 63 -2.16 6.07 -1.09
CA GLY A 63 -3.29 6.92 -0.71
C GLY A 63 -3.44 6.95 0.81
N PHE A 64 -3.83 8.11 1.33
CA PHE A 64 -4.17 8.32 2.73
C PHE A 64 -5.67 8.54 2.84
N GLU A 65 -6.30 7.89 3.81
CA GLU A 65 -7.73 8.03 4.15
C GLU A 65 -7.88 8.51 5.59
#